data_AF-A0A1H6R2T0-F1
#
_entry.id   AF-A0A1H6R2T0-F1
#
_cell.length_a   1.000
_cell.length_b   1.000
_cell.length_c   1.000
_cell.angle_alpha   90.00
_cell.angle_beta   90.00
_cell.angle_gamma   90.00
#
_symmetry.space_group_name_H-M   'P 1'
#
loop_
_entity.id
_entity.type
_entity.pdbx_description
1 polymer ?
#
loop_
_entity_poly.entity_id
_entity_poly.type
_entity_poly.pdbx_seq_one_letter_code
_entity_poly.pdbx_strand_id
1 'polypeptide(L)'
;MKDAFKVIAIVLAILIGIALISWGGWALSVALSGPKGQGDAVKINNSAENWTEKQRKFEQLNAAVETNKELVAMHAARVAADPTDKTASQMLAGVQSECIASVNAYNAESRKVLSKDWKSPDLPYELTTTGCTATK
;
A
#
# COMPACT_ATOMS: atom_id res chain seq x y z
N MET A 1 -0.36 47.05 47.37
CA MET A 1 0.43 45.81 47.17
C MET A 1 -0.39 44.53 47.28
N LYS A 2 -1.30 44.39 48.27
CA LYS A 2 -2.14 43.18 48.42
C LYS A 2 -3.08 42.91 47.22
N ASP A 3 -3.62 43.95 46.60
CA ASP A 3 -4.56 43.79 45.47
C ASP A 3 -3.86 43.34 44.19
N ALA A 4 -2.62 43.82 43.95
CA ALA A 4 -1.80 43.37 42.83
C ALA A 4 -1.46 41.87 42.94
N PHE A 5 -1.16 41.37 44.14
CA PHE A 5 -0.91 39.95 44.38
C PHE A 5 -2.15 39.07 44.12
N LYS A 6 -3.34 39.55 44.49
CA LYS A 6 -4.60 38.83 44.21
C LYS A 6 -4.87 38.73 42.71
N VAL A 7 -4.65 39.81 41.97
CA VAL A 7 -4.83 39.81 40.51
C VAL A 7 -3.84 38.85 39.84
N ILE A 8 -2.57 38.87 40.23
CA ILE A 8 -1.55 37.95 39.70
C ILE A 8 -1.89 36.49 40.00
N ALA A 9 -2.37 36.19 41.22
CA ALA A 9 -2.78 34.84 41.60
C ALA A 9 -3.96 34.32 40.77
N ILE A 10 -4.96 35.18 40.49
CA ILE A 10 -6.11 34.82 39.64
C ILE A 10 -5.65 34.54 38.21
N VAL A 11 -4.79 35.38 37.64
CA VAL A 11 -4.27 35.18 36.27
C VAL A 11 -3.47 33.88 36.17
N LEU A 12 -2.62 33.58 37.16
CA LEU A 12 -1.87 32.32 37.21
C LEU A 12 -2.80 31.11 37.32
N ALA A 13 -3.85 31.17 38.15
CA ALA A 13 -4.82 30.09 38.27
C ALA A 13 -5.55 29.81 36.94
N ILE A 14 -5.91 30.86 36.19
CA ILE A 14 -6.52 30.74 34.87
C ILE A 14 -5.55 30.09 33.88
N LEU A 15 -4.30 30.54 33.83
CA LEU A 15 -3.29 29.98 32.92
C LEU A 15 -3.01 28.50 33.21
N ILE A 16 -2.92 28.13 34.48
CA ILE A 16 -2.77 26.73 34.91
C ILE A 16 -4.01 25.92 34.51
N GLY A 17 -5.21 26.46 34.70
CA GLY A 17 -6.45 25.82 34.27
C GLY A 17 -6.49 25.53 32.77
N ILE A 18 -6.11 26.51 31.94
CA ILE A 18 -6.06 26.33 30.48
C ILE A 18 -5.02 25.26 30.11
N ALA A 19 -3.82 25.31 30.70
CA ALA A 19 -2.76 24.34 30.43
C ALA A 19 -3.20 22.90 30.75
N LEU A 20 -3.90 22.69 31.86
CA LEU A 20 -4.40 21.37 32.26
C LEU A 20 -5.49 20.84 31.31
N ILE A 21 -6.40 21.70 30.84
CA ILE A 21 -7.45 21.32 29.89
C ILE A 21 -6.83 20.94 28.53
N SER A 22 -5.88 21.74 28.04
CA SER A 22 -5.17 21.43 26.79
C SER A 22 -4.40 20.12 26.87
N TRP A 23 -3.71 19.86 27.98
CA TRP A 23 -2.99 18.61 28.19
C TRP A 23 -3.93 17.41 28.30
N GLY A 24 -5.04 17.54 29.03
CA GLY A 24 -6.06 16.49 29.14
C GLY A 24 -6.68 16.13 27.79
N GLY A 25 -6.98 17.12 26.95
CA GLY A 25 -7.50 16.90 25.60
C GLY A 25 -6.51 16.15 24.69
N TRP A 26 -5.22 16.50 24.76
CA TRP A 26 -4.17 15.77 24.05
C TRP A 26 -4.02 14.33 24.56
N ALA A 27 -3.96 14.12 25.87
CA ALA A 27 -3.81 12.79 26.47
C ALA A 27 -4.99 11.86 26.15
N LEU A 28 -6.22 12.38 26.18
CA LEU A 28 -7.42 11.64 25.76
C LEU A 28 -7.40 11.30 24.27
N SER A 29 -6.96 12.23 23.42
CA SER A 29 -6.81 11.98 21.98
C SER A 29 -5.79 10.87 21.71
N VAL A 30 -4.66 10.88 22.43
CA VAL A 30 -3.62 9.84 22.34
C VAL A 30 -4.15 8.50 22.84
N ALA A 31 -4.83 8.47 23.99
CA ALA A 31 -5.39 7.23 24.55
C ALA A 31 -6.47 6.60 23.66
N LEU A 32 -7.28 7.43 22.99
CA LEU A 32 -8.34 6.97 22.07
C LEU A 32 -7.85 6.74 20.63
N SER A 33 -6.60 7.07 20.30
CA SER A 33 -6.06 6.96 18.94
C SER A 33 -6.06 5.53 18.41
N GLY A 34 -5.81 4.53 19.27
CA GLY A 34 -5.86 3.11 18.91
C GLY A 34 -7.25 2.65 18.47
N PRO A 35 -8.26 2.70 19.37
CA PRO A 35 -9.64 2.34 19.04
C PRO A 35 -10.22 3.17 17.88
N LYS A 36 -9.90 4.47 17.81
CA LYS A 36 -10.35 5.35 16.72
C LYS A 36 -9.73 4.95 15.38
N GLY A 37 -8.43 4.67 15.34
CA GLY A 37 -7.75 4.19 14.12
C GLY A 37 -8.29 2.85 13.62
N GLN A 38 -8.65 1.93 14.54
CA GLN A 38 -9.32 0.68 14.17
C GLN A 38 -10.73 0.91 13.62
N GLY A 39 -11.53 1.79 14.25
CA GLY A 39 -12.88 2.12 13.77
C GLY A 39 -12.90 2.81 12.42
N ASP A 40 -11.96 3.73 12.18
CA ASP A 40 -11.82 4.41 10.89
C ASP A 40 -11.36 3.44 9.80
N ALA A 41 -10.45 2.51 10.11
CA ALA A 41 -10.07 1.43 9.21
C ALA A 41 -11.27 0.55 8.83
N VAL A 42 -12.15 0.21 9.78
CA VAL A 42 -13.38 -0.56 9.51
C VAL A 42 -14.36 0.22 8.62
N LYS A 43 -14.52 1.53 8.84
CA LYS A 43 -15.39 2.37 7.99
C LYS A 43 -14.85 2.49 6.56
N ILE A 44 -13.55 2.74 6.42
CA ILE A 44 -12.85 2.79 5.12
C ILE A 44 -12.94 1.42 4.43
N ASN A 45 -12.82 0.33 5.20
CA ASN A 45 -12.89 -1.02 4.66
C ASN A 45 -14.26 -1.40 4.10
N ASN A 46 -15.33 -0.85 4.66
CA ASN A 46 -16.70 -1.16 4.27
C ASN A 46 -17.29 -0.17 3.26
N SER A 47 -16.51 0.81 2.77
CA SER A 47 -17.00 1.71 1.73
C SER A 47 -16.95 1.02 0.35
N ALA A 48 -18.08 1.00 -0.36
CA ALA A 48 -18.21 0.38 -1.69
C ALA A 48 -17.24 0.97 -2.73
N GLU A 49 -16.90 2.26 -2.55
CA GLU A 49 -15.98 3.00 -3.42
C GLU A 49 -14.54 2.48 -3.28
N ASN A 50 -14.08 2.19 -2.05
CA ASN A 50 -12.78 1.55 -1.83
C ASN A 50 -12.73 0.15 -2.43
N TRP A 51 -13.81 -0.62 -2.26
CA TRP A 51 -13.87 -1.98 -2.79
C TRP A 51 -13.68 -1.99 -4.31
N THR A 52 -14.40 -1.12 -5.03
CA THR A 52 -14.30 -1.01 -6.49
C THR A 52 -12.93 -0.52 -6.95
N GLU A 53 -12.37 0.50 -6.29
CA GLU A 53 -11.01 1.00 -6.57
C GLU A 53 -9.97 -0.10 -6.40
N LYS A 54 -10.09 -0.89 -5.31
CA LYS A 54 -9.14 -1.93 -4.96
C LYS A 54 -9.25 -3.14 -5.87
N GLN A 55 -10.46 -3.52 -6.24
CA GLN A 55 -10.68 -4.55 -7.26
C GLN A 55 -10.07 -4.12 -8.59
N ARG A 56 -10.36 -2.91 -9.08
CA ARG A 56 -9.75 -2.36 -10.31
C ARG A 56 -8.23 -2.37 -10.24
N LYS A 57 -7.65 -2.00 -9.09
CA LYS A 57 -6.19 -2.04 -8.91
C LYS A 57 -5.64 -3.46 -9.03
N PHE A 58 -6.30 -4.45 -8.44
CA PHE A 58 -5.87 -5.85 -8.57
C PHE A 58 -6.00 -6.38 -9.99
N GLU A 59 -7.08 -6.03 -10.70
CA GLU A 59 -7.27 -6.39 -12.11
C GLU A 59 -6.18 -5.76 -12.98
N GLN A 60 -5.84 -4.49 -12.76
CA GLN A 60 -4.74 -3.81 -13.45
C GLN A 60 -3.39 -4.47 -13.18
N LEU A 61 -3.09 -4.81 -11.91
CA LEU A 61 -1.83 -5.48 -11.56
C LEU A 61 -1.75 -6.88 -12.16
N ASN A 62 -2.86 -7.63 -12.19
CA ASN A 62 -2.92 -8.95 -12.80
C ASN A 62 -2.73 -8.86 -14.33
N ALA A 63 -3.42 -7.92 -14.98
CA ALA A 63 -3.27 -7.69 -16.41
C ALA A 63 -1.83 -7.30 -16.78
N ALA A 64 -1.19 -6.44 -15.98
CA ALA A 64 0.21 -6.07 -16.18
C ALA A 64 1.16 -7.27 -16.07
N VAL A 65 0.89 -8.21 -15.15
CA VAL A 65 1.66 -9.46 -15.06
C VAL A 65 1.48 -10.31 -16.32
N GLU A 66 0.25 -10.52 -16.77
CA GLU A 66 -0.01 -11.32 -17.98
C GLU A 66 0.62 -10.70 -19.23
N THR A 67 0.49 -9.39 -19.43
CA THR A 67 1.16 -8.67 -20.54
C THR A 67 2.68 -8.83 -20.47
N ASN A 68 3.29 -8.71 -19.28
CA ASN A 68 4.73 -8.88 -19.14
C ASN A 68 5.17 -10.32 -19.42
N LYS A 69 4.37 -11.33 -19.06
CA LYS A 69 4.63 -12.73 -19.42
C LYS A 69 4.61 -12.94 -20.94
N GLU A 70 3.65 -12.35 -21.64
CA GLU A 70 3.57 -12.40 -23.11
C GLU A 70 4.80 -11.75 -23.77
N LEU A 71 5.23 -10.60 -23.25
CA LEU A 71 6.46 -9.94 -23.72
C LEU A 71 7.69 -10.81 -23.48
N VAL A 72 7.82 -11.45 -22.31
CA VAL A 72 8.90 -12.41 -22.05
C VAL A 72 8.87 -13.54 -23.09
N ALA A 73 7.71 -14.12 -23.36
CA ALA A 73 7.57 -15.19 -24.35
C ALA A 73 7.98 -14.75 -25.77
N MET A 74 7.55 -13.55 -26.19
CA MET A 74 7.92 -12.98 -27.49
C MET A 74 9.43 -12.74 -27.60
N HIS A 75 10.05 -12.13 -26.58
CA HIS A 75 11.50 -11.88 -26.57
C HIS A 75 12.30 -13.18 -26.47
N ALA A 76 11.80 -14.19 -25.75
CA ALA A 76 12.42 -15.51 -25.68
C ALA A 76 12.40 -16.21 -27.04
N ALA A 77 11.28 -16.15 -27.77
CA ALA A 77 11.19 -16.67 -29.14
C ALA A 77 12.16 -15.95 -30.09
N ARG A 78 12.34 -14.64 -29.94
CA ARG A 78 13.32 -13.88 -30.73
C ARG A 78 14.76 -14.32 -30.47
N VAL A 79 15.14 -14.52 -29.19
CA VAL A 79 16.48 -15.02 -28.83
C VAL A 79 16.68 -16.46 -29.31
N ALA A 80 15.63 -17.29 -29.28
CA ALA A 80 15.71 -18.66 -29.82
C ALA A 80 15.92 -18.68 -31.34
N ALA A 81 15.35 -17.71 -32.07
CA ALA A 81 15.52 -17.59 -33.52
C ALA A 81 16.92 -17.08 -33.93
N ASP A 82 17.51 -16.17 -33.14
CA ASP A 82 18.90 -15.71 -33.33
C ASP A 82 19.63 -15.60 -31.98
N PRO A 83 20.31 -16.68 -31.54
CA PRO A 83 21.05 -16.69 -30.28
C PRO A 83 22.28 -15.77 -30.26
N THR A 84 22.71 -15.27 -31.43
CA THR A 84 23.88 -14.38 -31.52
C THR A 84 23.52 -12.91 -31.37
N ASP A 85 22.23 -12.55 -31.48
CA ASP A 85 21.71 -11.21 -31.22
C ASP A 85 21.79 -10.89 -29.72
N LYS A 86 22.90 -10.25 -29.33
CA LYS A 86 23.12 -9.75 -27.97
C LYS A 86 22.08 -8.72 -27.54
N THR A 87 21.52 -7.96 -28.47
CA THR A 87 20.47 -6.96 -28.18
C THR A 87 19.18 -7.65 -27.79
N ALA A 88 18.77 -8.69 -28.53
CA ALA A 88 17.60 -9.50 -28.18
C ALA A 88 17.77 -10.15 -26.80
N SER A 89 18.96 -10.66 -26.50
CA SER A 89 19.28 -11.26 -25.19
C SER A 89 19.21 -10.25 -24.04
N GLN A 90 19.73 -9.03 -24.24
CA GLN A 90 19.65 -7.95 -23.24
C GLN A 90 18.20 -7.48 -23.04
N MET A 91 17.42 -7.34 -24.12
CA MET A 91 16.01 -6.98 -24.04
C MET A 91 15.22 -8.05 -23.26
N LEU A 92 15.46 -9.34 -23.53
CA LEU A 92 14.83 -10.42 -22.79
C LEU A 92 15.12 -10.31 -21.29
N ALA A 93 16.37 -10.09 -20.89
CA ALA A 93 16.72 -9.93 -19.47
C ALA A 93 16.01 -8.74 -18.80
N GLY A 94 15.86 -7.62 -19.53
CA GLY A 94 15.11 -6.45 -19.07
C GLY A 94 13.62 -6.76 -18.84
N VAL A 95 12.97 -7.37 -19.83
CA VAL A 95 11.55 -7.73 -19.76
C VAL A 95 11.29 -8.80 -18.69
N GLN A 96 12.20 -9.76 -18.51
CA GLN A 96 12.13 -10.73 -17.40
C GLN A 96 12.16 -10.03 -16.03
N SER A 97 13.06 -9.06 -15.86
CA SER A 97 13.15 -8.29 -14.62
C SER A 97 11.87 -7.50 -14.35
N GLU A 98 11.28 -6.89 -15.38
CA GLU A 98 10.02 -6.15 -15.29
C GLU A 98 8.83 -7.07 -14.96
N CYS A 99 8.78 -8.28 -15.53
CA CYS A 99 7.77 -9.29 -15.20
C CYS A 99 7.86 -9.73 -13.74
N ILE A 100 9.08 -9.97 -13.24
CA ILE A 100 9.28 -10.31 -11.81
C ILE A 100 8.86 -9.13 -10.92
N ALA A 101 9.16 -7.90 -11.32
CA ALA A 101 8.73 -6.70 -10.59
C ALA A 101 7.20 -6.58 -10.53
N SER A 102 6.48 -6.83 -11.63
CA SER A 102 5.01 -6.78 -11.64
C SER A 102 4.37 -7.89 -10.79
N VAL A 103 4.94 -9.11 -10.81
CA VAL A 103 4.52 -10.20 -9.90
C VAL A 103 4.71 -9.81 -8.44
N ASN A 104 5.87 -9.21 -8.11
CA ASN A 104 6.14 -8.74 -6.75
C ASN A 104 5.20 -7.60 -6.33
N ALA A 105 4.86 -6.68 -7.24
CA ALA A 105 3.91 -5.61 -6.97
C ALA A 105 2.51 -6.16 -6.67
N TYR A 106 2.05 -7.14 -7.46
CA TYR A 106 0.79 -7.83 -7.21
C TYR A 106 0.78 -8.54 -5.85
N ASN A 107 1.83 -9.31 -5.55
CA ASN A 107 1.96 -10.05 -4.29
C ASN A 107 2.07 -9.11 -3.08
N ALA A 108 2.79 -7.99 -3.22
CA ALA A 108 2.90 -6.99 -2.18
C ALA A 108 1.55 -6.33 -1.86
N GLU A 109 0.71 -6.04 -2.86
CA GLU A 109 -0.64 -5.54 -2.62
C GLU A 109 -1.54 -6.64 -2.02
N SER A 110 -1.41 -7.89 -2.49
CA SER A 110 -2.19 -9.03 -2.01
C SER A 110 -1.97 -9.35 -0.53
N ARG A 111 -0.73 -9.17 -0.04
CA ARG A 111 -0.37 -9.41 1.36
C ARG A 111 -0.86 -8.34 2.33
N LYS A 112 -1.37 -7.20 1.83
CA LYS A 112 -1.89 -6.14 2.72
C LYS A 112 -3.19 -6.61 3.37
N VAL A 113 -3.26 -6.50 4.70
CA VAL A 113 -4.37 -6.97 5.54
C VAL A 113 -5.73 -6.46 5.07
N LEU A 114 -5.80 -5.18 4.66
CA LEU A 114 -7.05 -4.56 4.18
C LEU A 114 -7.45 -5.00 2.76
N SER A 115 -6.54 -5.59 2.00
CA SER A 115 -6.72 -5.90 0.58
C SER A 115 -7.09 -7.36 0.32
N LYS A 116 -6.95 -8.23 1.33
CA LYS A 116 -7.30 -9.67 1.24
C LYS A 116 -8.80 -9.89 1.05
N ASP A 117 -9.63 -9.08 1.70
CA ASP A 117 -11.09 -9.20 1.65
C ASP A 117 -11.71 -8.53 0.40
N TRP A 118 -10.90 -7.82 -0.37
CA TRP A 118 -11.33 -7.00 -1.52
C TRP A 118 -10.93 -7.60 -2.86
N LYS A 119 -10.25 -8.73 -2.84
CA LYS A 119 -9.87 -9.44 -4.06
C LYS A 119 -11.06 -10.23 -4.58
N SER A 120 -11.30 -10.16 -5.90
CA SER A 120 -12.24 -11.07 -6.53
C SER A 120 -11.84 -12.52 -6.24
N PRO A 121 -12.78 -13.42 -5.94
CA PRO A 121 -12.49 -14.84 -5.75
C PRO A 121 -11.84 -15.50 -6.97
N ASP A 122 -11.98 -14.91 -8.15
CA ASP A 122 -11.38 -15.39 -9.40
C ASP A 122 -9.87 -15.06 -9.51
N LEU A 123 -9.36 -14.15 -8.67
CA LEU A 123 -7.96 -13.74 -8.70
C LEU A 123 -7.12 -14.52 -7.68
N PRO A 124 -5.95 -15.03 -8.09
CA PRO A 124 -5.11 -15.84 -7.20
C PRO A 124 -4.58 -15.04 -6.01
N TYR A 125 -4.41 -15.70 -4.87
CA TYR A 125 -3.85 -15.04 -3.69
C TYR A 125 -2.40 -14.58 -3.93
N GLU A 126 -1.59 -15.38 -4.59
CA GLU A 126 -0.24 -15.01 -5.02
C GLU A 126 0.00 -15.46 -6.46
N LEU A 127 0.77 -14.66 -7.20
CA LEU A 127 1.26 -14.99 -8.52
C LEU A 127 2.68 -15.55 -8.42
N THR A 128 3.00 -16.49 -9.30
CA THR A 128 4.34 -17.07 -9.41
C THR A 128 5.13 -16.40 -10.52
N THR A 129 6.46 -16.48 -10.44
CA THR A 129 7.37 -16.00 -11.49
C THR A 129 7.58 -17.02 -12.61
N THR A 130 6.86 -18.15 -12.62
CA THR A 130 7.07 -19.27 -13.55
C THR A 130 6.96 -18.85 -15.03
N GLY A 131 6.16 -17.83 -15.35
CA GLY A 131 6.05 -17.26 -16.71
C GLY A 131 6.99 -16.08 -16.98
N CYS A 132 7.72 -15.60 -15.97
CA CYS A 132 8.63 -14.47 -16.09
C CYS A 132 10.08 -14.87 -16.37
N THR A 133 10.39 -16.16 -16.33
CA THR A 133 11.70 -16.70 -16.66
C THR A 133 11.57 -17.54 -17.91
N ALA A 134 12.44 -17.31 -18.90
CA ALA A 134 12.54 -18.24 -20.03
C ALA A 134 12.99 -19.59 -19.48
N THR A 135 12.14 -20.62 -19.58
CA THR A 135 12.53 -21.99 -19.29
C THR A 135 13.73 -22.34 -20.15
N LYS A 136 14.84 -22.69 -19.49
CA LYS A 136 16.02 -23.23 -20.17
C LYS A 136 15.70 -24.56 -20.83
#